data_AF-A0A7J9SHG3-F1
#
_entry.id   AF-A0A7J9SHG3-F1
#
_cell.length_a   1.000
_cell.length_b   1.000
_cell.length_c   1.000
_cell.angle_alpha   90.00
_cell.angle_beta   90.00
_cell.angle_gamma   90.00
#
_symmetry.space_group_name_H-M   'P 1'
#
loop_
_entity.id
_entity.type
_entity.pdbx_description
1 polymer ?
#
loop_
_entity_poly.entity_id
_entity_poly.type
_entity_poly.pdbx_seq_one_letter_code
_entity_poly.pdbx_strand_id
1 'polypeptide(L)' 'MTTPGTIDASDGDRNTYHIVCHDCPTEFLTDGRTEAEQRLSEHRRSTDHSVEFASLGVPEMENE' A
#
# COMPACT_ATOMS: atom_id res chain seq x y z
N MET A 1 -21.56 21.09 13.22
CA MET A 1 -20.82 19.84 13.51
C MET A 1 -21.05 18.89 12.36
N THR A 2 -20.31 19.11 11.26
CA THR A 2 -20.22 18.20 10.11
C THR A 2 -18.83 18.42 9.56
N THR A 3 -17.92 17.47 9.79
CA THR A 3 -16.71 17.31 8.99
C THR A 3 -17.11 16.46 7.79
N PRO A 4 -17.37 17.04 6.60
CA PRO A 4 -17.38 16.23 5.40
C PRO A 4 -15.96 15.71 5.18
N GLY A 5 -15.87 14.40 4.98
CA GLY A 5 -14.65 13.61 4.95
C GLY A 5 -13.57 14.22 4.06
N THR A 6 -12.38 14.29 4.66
CA THR A 6 -11.06 14.08 4.07
C THR A 6 -11.11 13.70 2.58
N ILE A 7 -10.86 14.71 1.76
CA ILE A 7 -10.27 14.70 0.40
C ILE A 7 -10.73 13.60 -0.55
N ASP A 8 -11.57 14.05 -1.48
CA ASP A 8 -11.64 13.65 -2.89
C ASP A 8 -10.38 12.89 -3.33
N ALA A 9 -10.56 11.59 -3.58
CA ALA A 9 -9.59 10.77 -4.26
C ALA A 9 -9.43 11.36 -5.66
N SER A 10 -8.38 12.16 -5.85
CA SER A 10 -7.91 12.54 -7.18
C SER A 10 -7.70 11.25 -7.97
N ASP A 11 -8.66 10.99 -8.85
CA ASP A 11 -8.63 9.94 -9.87
C ASP A 11 -7.50 10.31 -10.84
N GLY A 12 -6.28 9.89 -10.50
CA GLY A 12 -5.05 10.27 -11.22
C GLY A 12 -3.94 9.25 -11.06
N ASP A 13 -3.71 8.73 -9.85
CA ASP A 13 -2.66 7.73 -9.60
C ASP A 13 -3.06 6.87 -8.42
N ARG A 14 -3.93 5.86 -8.63
CA ARG A 14 -4.17 4.82 -7.62
C ARG A 14 -2.96 3.90 -7.59
N ASN A 15 -1.87 4.34 -6.96
CA ASN A 15 -0.74 3.49 -6.68
C ASN A 15 -1.15 2.46 -5.64
N THR A 16 -1.45 1.25 -6.09
CA THR A 16 -1.55 0.09 -5.21
C THR A 16 -0.14 -0.25 -4.75
N TYR A 17 0.02 -0.50 -3.45
CA TYR A 17 1.28 -0.94 -2.86
C TYR A 17 1.10 -2.38 -2.40
N HIS A 18 2.07 -3.22 -2.75
CA HIS A 18 2.10 -4.62 -2.36
C HIS A 18 3.20 -4.83 -1.33
N ILE A 19 2.82 -5.40 -0.19
CA ILE A 19 3.69 -5.67 0.95
C ILE A 19 3.86 -7.18 1.07
N VAL A 20 5.10 -7.64 1.05
CA VAL A 20 5.46 -9.06 1.11
C VAL A 20 6.38 -9.32 2.30
N CYS A 21 6.00 -10.30 3.11
CA CYS A 21 6.88 -10.88 4.12
C CYS A 21 7.71 -11.99 3.48
N HIS A 22 9.04 -11.95 3.61
CA HIS A 22 9.92 -13.01 3.08
C HIS A 22 10.07 -14.21 4.03
N ASP A 23 9.72 -14.01 5.30
CA ASP A 23 9.86 -15.04 6.35
C ASP A 23 8.54 -15.82 6.59
N CYS A 24 7.42 -15.26 6.12
CA CYS A 24 6.09 -15.75 6.40
C CYS A 24 5.20 -15.64 5.16
N PRO A 25 4.19 -16.52 4.99
CA PRO A 25 3.31 -16.52 3.82
C PRO A 25 2.25 -15.40 3.87
N THR A 26 2.60 -14.24 4.41
CA THR A 26 1.69 -13.11 4.59
C THR A 26 1.99 -12.04 3.56
N GLU A 27 0.96 -11.61 2.85
CA GLU A 27 1.00 -10.53 1.87
C GLU A 27 -0.18 -9.58 2.08
N PHE A 28 0.03 -8.29 1.79
CA PHE A 28 -1.01 -7.26 1.93
C PHE A 28 -0.98 -6.31 0.74
N LEU A 29 -2.15 -5.84 0.32
CA LEU A 29 -2.33 -4.81 -0.70
C LEU A 29 -2.96 -3.57 -0.07
N THR A 30 -2.42 -2.40 -0.35
CA THR A 30 -2.98 -1.13 0.13
C THR A 30 -3.04 -0.10 -0.99
N ASP A 31 -4.06 0.76 -0.97
CA ASP A 31 -4.24 1.81 -1.99
C ASP A 31 -3.51 3.12 -1.62
N GLY A 32 -2.52 3.02 -0.73
CA GLY A 32 -1.83 4.19 -0.21
C GLY A 32 -0.51 3.87 0.46
N ARG A 33 0.49 4.72 0.19
CA ARG A 33 1.85 4.58 0.69
C ARG A 33 1.92 4.61 2.22
N THR A 34 1.20 5.55 2.84
CA THR A 34 1.17 5.70 4.31
C THR A 34 0.60 4.45 5.00
N GLU A 35 -0.42 3.83 4.42
CA GLU A 35 -0.96 2.56 4.94
C GLU A 35 0.06 1.42 4.75
N ALA A 36 0.76 1.37 3.62
CA ALA A 36 1.79 0.37 3.38
C ALA A 36 2.96 0.48 4.38
N GLU A 37 3.46 1.69 4.61
CA GLU A 37 4.56 1.95 5.54
C GLU A 37 4.17 1.61 6.99
N GLN A 38 2.93 1.89 7.39
CA GLN A 38 2.40 1.51 8.71
C GLN A 38 2.32 -0.01 8.87
N ARG A 39 1.73 -0.72 7.89
CA ARG A 39 1.61 -2.18 7.91
C ARG A 39 2.98 -2.87 7.91
N LEU A 40 3.92 -2.38 7.11
CA LEU A 40 5.30 -2.88 7.13
C LEU A 40 5.95 -2.68 8.50
N SER A 41 5.82 -1.47 9.07
CA SER A 41 6.44 -1.14 10.36
C SER A 41 5.83 -1.95 11.49
N GLU A 42 4.51 -2.16 11.48
CA GLU A 42 3.81 -2.99 12.44
C GLU A 42 4.26 -4.44 12.34
N HIS A 43 4.23 -5.02 11.14
CA HIS A 43 4.64 -6.40 10.93
C HIS A 43 6.09 -6.62 11.34
N ARG A 44 7.01 -5.76 10.87
CA ARG A 44 8.42 -5.82 11.24
C ARG A 44 8.64 -5.69 12.75
N ARG A 45 7.88 -4.85 13.46
CA ARG A 45 8.01 -4.72 14.92
C ARG A 45 7.46 -5.91 15.69
N SER A 46 6.39 -6.52 15.19
CA SER A 46 5.75 -7.65 15.86
C SER A 46 6.48 -8.97 15.65
N THR A 47 7.08 -9.18 14.48
CA THR A 47 7.69 -10.46 14.12
C THR A 47 9.19 -10.40 13.88
N ASP A 48 9.79 -9.20 13.79
CA ASP A 48 11.19 -8.99 13.37
C ASP A 48 11.51 -9.58 11.99
N HIS A 49 10.48 -9.79 11.15
CA HIS A 49 10.66 -10.37 9.82
C HIS A 49 11.19 -9.35 8.81
N SER A 50 11.80 -9.89 7.76
CA SER A 50 12.14 -9.12 6.56
C SER A 50 10.90 -8.89 5.72
N VAL A 51 10.38 -7.67 5.76
CA VAL A 51 9.18 -7.23 5.03
C VAL A 51 9.59 -6.17 4.03
N GLU A 52 9.15 -6.31 2.78
CA GLU A 52 9.39 -5.37 1.69
C GLU A 52 8.06 -4.89 1.10
N PHE A 53 8.02 -3.68 0.55
CA PHE A 53 6.88 -3.20 -0.21
C PHE A 53 7.30 -2.62 -1.56
N ALA A 54 6.46 -2.84 -2.56
CA ALA A 54 6.64 -2.36 -3.91
C ALA A 54 5.38 -1.63 -4.41
N SER A 55 5.59 -0.55 -5.16
CA SER A 55 4.52 0.17 -5.84
C SER A 55 4.10 -0.63 -7.08
N LEU A 56 2.87 -1.12 -7.09
CA LEU A 56 2.20 -1.60 -8.28
C LEU A 56 1.55 -0.38 -8.94
N GLY A 57 2.34 0.35 -9.73
CA GLY A 57 1.76 1.31 -10.67
C GLY A 57 0.85 0.55 -11.62
N VAL A 58 -0.38 1.04 -11.84
CA VAL A 58 -1.18 0.54 -12.96
C VAL A 58 -0.35 0.77 -14.23
N PRO A 59 -0.06 -0.28 -15.03
CA PRO A 59 0.55 -0.05 -16.33
C PRO A 59 -0.42 0.85 -17.10
N GLU A 60 0.06 2.00 -17.56
CA GLU A 60 -0.66 2.83 -18.51
C GLU A 60 -0.96 1.92 -19.70
N MET A 61 -2.22 1.46 -19.82
CA MET A 61 -2.64 0.68 -20.98
C MET A 61 -2.69 1.66 -22.15
N GLU A 62 -1.54 1.89 -22.79
CA GLU A 62 -1.46 2.51 -24.10
C GLU A 62 -2.33 1.68 -25.05
N ASN A 63 -3.54 2.17 -25.34
CA ASN A 63 -4.42 1.58 -26.34
C ASN A 63 -3.92 2.04 -27.70
N GLU A 64 -3.50 1.08 -28.53
CA GLU A 64 -3.07 1.29 -29.92
C GLU A 64 -4.20 1.75 -30.86
#